data_AF-A0A2N6BE17-F1
#
_entry.id   AF-A0A2N6BE17-F1
#
_cell.length_a   1.000
_cell.length_b   1.000
_cell.length_c   1.000
_cell.angle_alpha   90.00
_cell.angle_beta   90.00
_cell.angle_gamma   90.00
#
_symmetry.space_group_name_H-M   'P 1'
#
loop_
_entity.id
_entity.type
_entity.pdbx_description
1 polymer ?
#
loop_
_entity_poly.entity_id
_entity_poly.type
_entity_poly.pdbx_seq_one_letter_code
_entity_poly.pdbx_strand_id
1 'polypeptide(L)'
;MASKYERWEVGDYMKHFLTKAKKTKEELFREKFNALGENLEHLDVEFMRENSWCGADLGELMGELHNIAAELGYCEVDRGYGRECERLYAEVDAAIEKTRQLEERCFI
;
A
#
# COMPACT_ATOMS: atom_id res chain seq x y z
N MET A 1 16.38 11.56 7.29
CA MET A 1 16.85 10.35 6.59
C MET A 1 15.99 10.22 5.36
N ALA A 2 16.54 10.48 4.17
CA ALA A 2 15.81 10.24 2.92
C ALA A 2 15.55 8.74 2.81
N SER A 3 14.28 8.34 2.82
CA SER A 3 13.88 6.96 2.60
C SER A 3 14.43 6.52 1.23
N LYS A 4 14.90 5.27 1.10
CA LYS A 4 15.51 4.72 -0.14
C LYS A 4 14.56 4.76 -1.37
N TYR A 5 13.32 5.21 -1.15
CA TYR A 5 12.16 5.15 -2.03
C TYR A 5 11.61 6.55 -2.38
N GLU A 6 12.25 7.64 -1.93
CA GLU A 6 11.83 9.04 -2.15
C GLU A 6 11.65 9.46 -3.62
N ARG A 7 12.04 8.62 -4.59
CA ARG A 7 11.93 8.87 -6.04
C ARG A 7 11.06 7.86 -6.79
N TRP A 8 10.36 7.00 -6.07
CA TRP A 8 9.52 5.99 -6.70
C TRP A 8 8.25 6.62 -7.22
N GLU A 9 7.87 6.25 -8.44
CA GLU A 9 6.55 6.56 -8.98
C GLU A 9 5.52 5.59 -8.38
N VAL A 10 4.23 5.95 -8.42
CA VAL A 10 3.14 5.10 -7.90
C VAL A 10 3.25 3.65 -8.44
N GLY A 11 3.56 3.51 -9.72
CA GLY A 11 3.75 2.19 -10.34
C GLY A 11 4.91 1.36 -9.75
N ASP A 12 5.97 1.99 -9.24
CA ASP A 12 7.08 1.29 -8.58
C ASP A 12 6.68 0.80 -7.18
N TYR A 13 5.94 1.62 -6.43
CA TYR A 13 5.37 1.24 -5.14
C TYR A 13 4.45 0.04 -5.29
N MET A 14 3.54 0.07 -6.26
CA MET A 14 2.61 -1.02 -6.55
C MET A 14 3.32 -2.31 -6.94
N LYS A 15 4.31 -2.24 -7.84
CA LYS A 15 5.10 -3.41 -8.24
C LYS A 15 5.80 -4.04 -7.04
N HIS A 16 6.39 -3.23 -6.16
CA HIS A 16 7.04 -3.73 -4.96
C HIS A 16 6.05 -4.38 -3.99
N PHE A 17 4.93 -3.70 -3.74
CA PHE A 17 3.87 -4.14 -2.85
C PHE A 17 3.28 -5.48 -3.32
N LEU A 18 2.88 -5.60 -4.58
CA LEU A 18 2.37 -6.84 -5.18
C LEU A 18 3.41 -7.96 -5.21
N THR A 19 4.70 -7.63 -5.43
CA THR A 19 5.78 -8.60 -5.38
C THR A 19 5.96 -9.18 -3.97
N LYS A 20 5.77 -8.36 -2.93
CA LYS A 20 5.81 -8.80 -1.53
C LYS A 20 4.59 -9.67 -1.21
N ALA A 21 3.39 -9.25 -1.58
CA ALA A 21 2.17 -10.03 -1.41
C ALA A 21 2.25 -11.43 -2.06
N LYS A 22 2.85 -11.54 -3.26
CA LYS A 22 3.07 -12.83 -3.94
C LYS A 22 4.00 -13.78 -3.19
N LYS A 23 4.91 -13.26 -2.37
CA LYS A 23 5.85 -14.06 -1.57
C LYS A 23 5.26 -14.52 -0.23
N THR A 24 4.15 -13.91 0.18
CA THR A 24 3.46 -14.22 1.41
C THR A 24 2.78 -15.58 1.37
N LYS A 25 3.01 -16.36 2.45
CA LYS A 25 2.46 -17.70 2.63
C LYS A 25 1.00 -17.68 3.08
N GLU A 26 0.55 -16.58 3.69
CA GLU A 26 -0.80 -16.41 4.21
C GLU A 26 -1.75 -15.87 3.13
N GLU A 27 -2.78 -16.66 2.81
CA GLU A 27 -3.72 -16.37 1.72
C GLU A 27 -4.55 -15.11 1.95
N LEU A 28 -4.98 -14.88 3.18
CA LEU A 28 -5.73 -13.67 3.57
C LEU A 28 -4.90 -12.39 3.34
N PHE A 29 -3.58 -12.45 3.53
CA PHE A 29 -2.70 -11.30 3.25
C PHE A 29 -2.65 -11.06 1.76
N ARG A 30 -2.43 -12.11 0.98
CA ARG A 30 -2.40 -12.00 -0.48
C ARG A 30 -3.70 -11.43 -1.05
N GLU A 31 -4.86 -11.84 -0.56
CA GLU A 31 -6.16 -11.31 -0.99
C GLU A 31 -6.33 -9.83 -0.69
N LYS A 32 -6.07 -9.40 0.56
CA LYS A 32 -6.17 -7.98 0.95
C LYS A 32 -5.18 -7.10 0.19
N PHE A 33 -3.96 -7.59 -0.03
CA PHE A 33 -2.97 -6.87 -0.82
C PHE A 33 -3.35 -6.76 -2.30
N ASN A 34 -3.97 -7.79 -2.89
CA ASN A 34 -4.49 -7.70 -4.25
C ASN A 34 -5.62 -6.67 -4.35
N ALA A 35 -6.57 -6.68 -3.41
CA ALA A 35 -7.67 -5.71 -3.37
C ALA A 35 -7.15 -4.27 -3.25
N LEU A 36 -6.11 -4.05 -2.44
CA LEU A 36 -5.43 -2.75 -2.36
C LEU A 36 -4.73 -2.39 -3.66
N GLY A 37 -4.05 -3.35 -4.29
CA GLY A 37 -3.44 -3.15 -5.60
C GLY A 37 -4.45 -2.70 -6.67
N GLU A 38 -5.61 -3.34 -6.74
CA GLU A 38 -6.69 -2.97 -7.68
C GLU A 38 -7.20 -1.55 -7.45
N ASN A 39 -7.45 -1.15 -6.19
CA ASN A 39 -7.86 0.22 -5.87
C ASN A 39 -6.76 1.25 -6.22
N LEU A 40 -5.49 0.88 -6.08
CA LEU A 40 -4.38 1.77 -6.40
C LEU A 40 -4.08 1.85 -7.91
N GLU A 41 -4.48 0.86 -8.72
CA GLU A 41 -4.30 0.92 -10.19
C GLU A 41 -5.06 2.11 -10.80
N HIS A 42 -6.15 2.54 -10.16
CA HIS A 42 -6.91 3.72 -10.54
C HIS A 42 -6.19 5.04 -10.22
N LEU A 43 -5.19 5.01 -9.34
CA LEU A 43 -4.40 6.18 -8.92
C LEU A 43 -3.10 6.28 -9.71
N ASP A 44 -3.20 6.22 -11.04
CA ASP A 44 -2.05 6.26 -11.92
C ASP A 44 -1.42 7.67 -12.05
N VAL A 45 -0.38 7.78 -12.89
CA VAL A 45 0.33 9.04 -13.10
C VAL A 45 -0.57 10.09 -13.77
N GLU A 46 -1.54 9.70 -14.60
CA GLU A 46 -2.49 10.62 -15.22
C GLU A 46 -3.48 11.15 -14.19
N PHE A 47 -4.04 10.27 -13.36
CA PHE A 47 -4.87 10.65 -12.22
C PHE A 47 -4.14 11.64 -11.30
N MET A 48 -2.87 11.38 -10.98
CA MET A 48 -2.06 12.27 -10.15
C MET A 48 -1.76 13.61 -10.78
N ARG A 49 -1.68 13.66 -12.11
CA ARG A 49 -1.46 14.89 -12.85
C ARG A 49 -2.74 15.73 -12.88
N GLU A 50 -3.89 15.10 -13.04
CA GLU A 50 -5.20 15.75 -13.02
C GLU A 50 -5.60 16.17 -11.60
N ASN A 51 -5.24 15.36 -10.60
CA ASN A 51 -5.59 15.55 -9.19
C ASN A 51 -4.38 15.90 -8.31
N SER A 52 -3.49 16.77 -8.81
CA SER A 52 -2.27 17.18 -8.10
C SER A 52 -2.50 17.78 -6.70
N TRP A 53 -3.68 18.35 -6.46
CA TRP A 53 -4.16 18.82 -5.16
C TRP A 53 -4.29 17.72 -4.09
N CYS A 54 -4.47 16.47 -4.51
CA CYS A 54 -4.48 15.28 -3.65
C CYS A 54 -3.10 14.63 -3.48
N GLY A 55 -2.04 15.19 -4.09
CA GLY A 55 -0.73 14.56 -4.10
C GLY A 55 -0.06 14.40 -2.73
N ALA A 56 -0.42 15.24 -1.75
CA ALA A 56 0.07 15.11 -0.38
C ALA A 56 -0.54 13.89 0.34
N ASP A 57 -1.87 13.74 0.25
CA ASP A 57 -2.59 12.61 0.85
C ASP A 57 -2.20 11.29 0.15
N LEU A 58 -1.98 11.30 -1.17
CA LEU A 58 -1.45 10.13 -1.88
C LEU A 58 -0.02 9.80 -1.45
N GLY A 59 0.83 10.81 -1.27
CA GLY A 59 2.20 10.61 -0.79
C GLY A 59 2.25 9.95 0.59
N GLU A 60 1.31 10.31 1.48
CA GLU A 60 1.14 9.66 2.78
C GLU A 60 0.72 8.19 2.61
N LEU A 61 -0.32 7.93 1.80
CA LEU A 61 -0.80 6.57 1.52
C LEU A 61 0.31 5.67 0.94
N MET A 62 1.09 6.18 -0.02
CA MET A 62 2.22 5.45 -0.61
C MET A 62 3.32 5.17 0.42
N GLY A 63 3.57 6.11 1.35
CA GLY A 63 4.48 5.90 2.47
C GLY A 63 4.00 4.80 3.43
N GLU A 64 2.70 4.74 3.73
CA GLU A 64 2.10 3.70 4.57
C GLU A 64 2.18 2.31 3.91
N LEU A 65 1.82 2.22 2.62
CA LEU A 65 1.94 1.00 1.82
C LEU A 65 3.37 0.46 1.78
N HIS A 66 4.33 1.38 1.71
CA HIS A 66 5.73 1.03 1.75
C HIS A 66 6.14 0.39 3.08
N ASN A 67 5.74 0.99 4.20
CA ASN A 67 6.02 0.44 5.53
C ASN A 67 5.37 -0.94 5.71
N ILE A 68 4.11 -1.08 5.30
CA ILE A 68 3.37 -2.34 5.32
C ILE A 68 4.11 -3.43 4.50
N ALA A 69 4.58 -3.11 3.29
CA ALA A 69 5.31 -4.06 2.45
C ALA A 69 6.70 -4.42 2.99
N ALA A 70 7.36 -3.51 3.70
CA ALA A 70 8.62 -3.78 4.39
C ALA A 70 8.41 -4.72 5.58
N GLU A 71 7.32 -4.52 6.32
CA GLU A 71 6.94 -5.28 7.51
C GLU A 71 6.34 -6.66 7.19
N LEU A 72 5.73 -6.87 6.01
CA LEU A 72 5.29 -8.20 5.53
C LEU A 72 6.38 -9.28 5.62
N GLY A 73 7.63 -8.90 5.31
CA GLY A 73 8.75 -9.82 5.38
C GLY A 73 9.04 -10.34 6.78
N TYR A 74 8.61 -9.62 7.83
CA TYR A 74 8.72 -10.05 9.22
C TYR A 74 7.65 -11.07 9.61
N CYS A 75 6.44 -10.98 9.03
CA CYS A 75 5.35 -11.95 9.25
C CYS A 75 5.60 -13.31 8.59
N GLU A 76 6.44 -13.38 7.55
CA GLU A 76 6.76 -14.63 6.85
C GLU A 76 7.84 -15.49 7.54
N VAL A 77 8.61 -14.91 8.48
CA VAL A 77 9.59 -15.65 9.27
C VAL A 77 8.89 -16.22 10.50
N ASP A 78 9.19 -17.47 10.88
CA ASP A 78 8.60 -18.25 12.02
C ASP A 78 8.71 -17.58 13.42
N ARG A 79 8.95 -16.27 13.49
CA ARG A 79 8.97 -15.42 14.69
C ARG A 79 8.01 -14.22 14.65
N GLY A 80 7.25 -14.01 13.57
CA GLY A 80 6.19 -13.01 13.54
C GLY A 80 5.14 -13.37 14.58
N TYR A 81 5.10 -12.64 15.69
CA TYR A 81 4.08 -12.83 16.72
C TYR A 81 2.72 -12.59 16.05
N GLY A 82 1.76 -13.51 16.18
CA GLY A 82 0.45 -13.38 15.50
C GLY A 82 -0.22 -12.01 15.66
N ARG A 83 0.02 -11.30 16.78
CA ARG A 83 -0.42 -9.91 17.01
C ARG A 83 0.21 -8.87 16.09
N GLU A 84 1.48 -9.01 15.71
CA GLU A 84 2.15 -8.09 14.78
C GLU A 84 1.60 -8.27 13.37
N CYS A 85 1.25 -9.50 12.99
CA CYS A 85 0.60 -9.77 11.72
C CYS A 85 -0.86 -9.32 11.70
N GLU A 86 -1.62 -9.52 12.80
CA GLU A 86 -2.96 -8.93 12.95
C GLU A 86 -2.94 -7.39 12.87
N ARG A 87 -1.91 -6.74 13.42
CA ARG A 87 -1.73 -5.28 13.27
C ARG A 87 -1.49 -4.90 11.80
N LEU A 88 -0.59 -5.61 11.11
CA LEU A 88 -0.34 -5.40 9.69
C LEU A 88 -1.59 -5.59 8.84
N TYR A 89 -2.44 -6.55 9.18
CA TYR A 89 -3.74 -6.73 8.55
C TYR A 89 -4.64 -5.51 8.68
N ALA A 90 -4.74 -4.95 9.90
CA ALA A 90 -5.52 -3.75 10.15
C ALA A 90 -4.93 -2.53 9.43
N GLU A 91 -3.60 -2.43 9.31
CA GLU A 91 -2.93 -1.36 8.56
C GLU A 91 -3.22 -1.44 7.06
N VAL A 92 -3.28 -2.65 6.48
CA VAL A 92 -3.69 -2.86 5.08
C VAL A 92 -5.15 -2.46 4.87
N ASP A 93 -6.05 -2.84 5.78
CA ASP A 93 -7.46 -2.46 5.70
C ASP A 93 -7.65 -0.94 5.80
N ALA A 94 -6.89 -0.28 6.68
CA ALA A 94 -6.90 1.17 6.79
C ALA A 94 -6.39 1.86 5.51
N ALA A 95 -5.35 1.30 4.87
CA ALA A 95 -4.84 1.81 3.60
C ALA A 95 -5.86 1.63 2.44
N ILE A 96 -6.61 0.52 2.41
CA ILE A 96 -7.72 0.33 1.46
C ILE A 96 -8.79 1.41 1.64
N GLU A 97 -9.23 1.64 2.88
CA GLU A 97 -10.26 2.64 3.16
C GLU A 97 -9.77 4.06 2.84
N LYS A 98 -8.51 4.40 3.17
CA LYS A 98 -7.90 5.68 2.79
C LYS A 98 -7.85 5.86 1.27
N THR A 99 -7.51 4.81 0.52
CA THR A 99 -7.51 4.83 -0.95
C THR A 99 -8.89 5.18 -1.48
N ARG A 100 -9.94 4.53 -0.97
CA ARG A 100 -11.33 4.79 -1.38
C ARG A 100 -11.79 6.20 -1.04
N GLN A 101 -11.45 6.70 0.14
CA GLN A 101 -11.77 8.07 0.56
C GLN A 101 -11.02 9.11 -0.28
N LEU A 102 -9.79 8.80 -0.70
CA LEU A 102 -9.04 9.65 -1.63
C LEU A 102 -9.72 9.71 -2.99
N GLU A 103 -10.10 8.56 -3.56
CA GLU A 103 -10.87 8.55 -4.81
C GLU A 103 -12.15 9.38 -4.68
N GLU A 104 -12.97 9.15 -3.65
CA GLU A 104 -14.21 9.91 -3.43
C GLU A 104 -13.98 11.42 -3.30
N ARG A 105 -12.89 11.86 -2.65
CA ARG A 105 -12.58 13.28 -2.44
C ARG A 105 -11.95 13.95 -3.67
N CYS A 106 -11.13 13.22 -4.41
CA CYS A 106 -10.37 13.77 -5.53
C CYS A 106 -11.16 13.73 -6.84
N PHE A 107 -12.20 12.90 -6.96
CA PHE A 107 -13.11 12.86 -8.11
C PHE A 107 -14.21 13.97 -8.09
N ILE A 108 -14.37 14.73 -7.00
CA ILE A 108 -15.33 15.84 -6.86
C ILE A 108 -14.66 17.17 -7.19
#